data_AF-A0A924ASV5-F1
#
_entry.id   AF-A0A924ASV5-F1
#
_cell.length_a   1.000
_cell.length_b   1.000
_cell.length_c   1.000
_cell.angle_alpha   90.00
_cell.angle_beta   90.00
_cell.angle_gamma   90.00
#
_symmetry.space_group_name_H-M   'P 1'
#
loop_
_entity.id
_entity.type
_entity.pdbx_description
1 polymer ?
#
loop_
_entity_poly.entity_id
_entity_poly.type
_entity_poly.pdbx_seq_one_letter_code
_entity_poly.pdbx_strand_id
1 'polypeptide(L)'
;LALEPAFAARIEFVELVKDADAVIATGSDNTARYFDYYFARKPHLIRRNRTARAVLSGYEQPTELAALGEDIFRYYGLGCRNVANLLVPPGYDFRPLLDALQPWQTVLGHNKYHNNYDYQRSLLLVNLAPHLDAGFLLVREDPQPVSPIAVLHYQFYDGKTELDTRLAEQADKTQVVVSAGGWLRGSVPFGHAQQPHVWDYADGVDTLRFLTTLAAPAAE
;
A
#
# COMPACT_ATOMS: atom_id res chain seq x y z
N LEU A 1 -14.86 16.69 -15.65
CA LEU A 1 -15.68 17.55 -16.52
C LEU A 1 -16.86 18.17 -15.79
N ALA A 2 -17.75 17.41 -15.14
CA ALA A 2 -18.86 17.98 -14.37
C ALA A 2 -18.42 18.76 -13.10
N LEU A 3 -17.29 18.41 -12.50
CA LEU A 3 -16.72 19.10 -11.32
C LEU A 3 -15.88 20.34 -11.66
N GLU A 4 -15.16 20.29 -12.79
CA GLU A 4 -14.37 21.41 -13.31
C GLU A 4 -14.46 21.39 -14.84
N PRO A 5 -15.35 22.20 -15.44
CA PRO A 5 -15.55 22.27 -16.88
C PRO A 5 -14.32 22.76 -17.65
N ALA A 6 -13.45 23.58 -17.06
CA ALA A 6 -12.28 24.12 -17.74
C ALA A 6 -11.27 23.03 -18.18
N PHE A 7 -11.32 21.85 -17.55
CA PHE A 7 -10.49 20.71 -17.96
C PHE A 7 -10.95 20.03 -19.25
N ALA A 8 -12.09 20.41 -19.83
CA ALA A 8 -12.62 19.82 -21.06
C ALA A 8 -11.62 19.90 -22.21
N ALA A 9 -11.02 21.08 -22.37
CA ALA A 9 -10.05 21.35 -23.41
C ALA A 9 -8.65 20.78 -23.08
N ARG A 10 -8.47 20.13 -21.92
CA ARG A 10 -7.19 19.61 -21.44
C ARG A 10 -7.18 18.10 -21.22
N ILE A 11 -8.29 17.41 -21.46
CA ILE A 11 -8.44 15.97 -21.29
C ILE A 11 -8.92 15.37 -22.61
N GLU A 12 -8.17 14.42 -23.12
CA GLU A 12 -8.53 13.66 -24.31
C GLU A 12 -8.53 12.17 -23.97
N PHE A 13 -9.55 11.45 -24.43
CA PHE A 13 -9.61 10.00 -24.32
C PHE A 13 -9.20 9.42 -25.67
N VAL A 14 -8.08 8.70 -25.69
CA VAL A 14 -7.55 8.05 -26.89
C VAL A 14 -7.43 6.55 -26.66
N GLU A 15 -7.67 5.74 -27.70
CA GLU A 15 -7.47 4.29 -27.61
C GLU A 15 -5.98 3.91 -27.55
N LEU A 16 -5.13 4.68 -28.22
CA LEU A 16 -3.68 4.48 -28.23
C LEU A 16 -2.93 5.80 -28.14
N VAL A 17 -2.03 5.91 -27.16
CA VAL A 17 -1.16 7.08 -26.97
C VAL A 17 0.01 7.00 -27.95
N LYS A 18 -0.02 7.78 -29.04
CA LYS A 18 1.03 7.79 -30.07
C LYS A 18 2.04 8.92 -29.89
N ASP A 19 1.56 10.13 -29.59
CA ASP A 19 2.34 11.36 -29.71
C ASP A 19 2.46 12.14 -28.38
N ALA A 20 2.68 11.44 -27.26
CA ALA A 20 2.96 12.12 -25.99
C ALA A 20 4.39 12.69 -25.97
N ASP A 21 4.56 13.95 -25.55
CA ASP A 21 5.89 14.55 -25.34
C ASP A 21 6.58 14.01 -24.08
N ALA A 22 5.79 13.73 -23.05
CA ALA A 22 6.23 13.13 -21.79
C ALA A 22 5.13 12.23 -21.23
N VAL A 23 5.50 11.30 -20.34
CA VAL A 23 4.57 10.31 -19.80
C VAL A 23 4.63 10.25 -18.29
N ILE A 24 3.47 10.32 -17.64
CA ILE A 24 3.31 9.92 -16.24
C ILE A 24 2.41 8.68 -16.25
N ALA A 25 2.94 7.54 -15.84
CA ALA A 25 2.21 6.27 -15.87
C ALA A 25 2.27 5.59 -14.50
N THR A 26 1.18 4.94 -14.11
CA THR A 26 1.09 4.20 -12.85
C THR A 26 0.57 2.79 -13.14
N GLY A 27 1.15 1.77 -12.52
CA GLY A 27 0.66 0.41 -12.72
C GLY A 27 1.35 -0.62 -11.84
N SER A 28 1.07 -1.90 -12.14
CA SER A 28 1.77 -3.00 -11.50
C SER A 28 3.27 -2.98 -11.81
N ASP A 29 4.08 -3.70 -11.04
CA ASP A 29 5.50 -3.87 -11.36
C ASP A 29 5.72 -4.45 -12.76
N ASN A 30 4.85 -5.38 -13.17
CA ASN A 30 4.92 -5.97 -14.49
C ASN A 30 4.63 -4.92 -15.56
N THR A 31 3.55 -4.15 -15.41
CA THR A 31 3.17 -3.06 -16.31
C THR A 31 4.27 -2.01 -16.41
N ALA A 32 4.87 -1.63 -15.27
CA ALA A 32 5.95 -0.66 -15.23
C ALA A 32 7.17 -1.08 -16.06
N ARG A 33 7.54 -2.37 -16.07
CA ARG A 33 8.63 -2.86 -16.93
C ARG A 33 8.34 -2.64 -18.42
N TYR A 34 7.10 -2.81 -18.84
CA TYR A 34 6.71 -2.53 -20.23
C TYR A 34 6.74 -1.03 -20.52
N PHE A 35 6.29 -0.20 -19.58
CA PHE A 35 6.36 1.27 -19.72
C PHE A 35 7.80 1.78 -19.78
N ASP A 36 8.69 1.24 -18.93
CA ASP A 36 10.11 1.59 -18.91
C ASP A 36 10.73 1.35 -20.30
N TYR A 37 10.44 0.20 -20.91
CA TYR A 37 10.91 -0.14 -22.25
C TYR A 37 10.26 0.74 -23.34
N TYR A 38 8.94 0.88 -23.32
CA TYR A 38 8.19 1.55 -24.37
C TYR A 38 8.44 3.07 -24.39
N PHE A 39 8.63 3.69 -23.23
CA PHE A 39 8.85 5.13 -23.09
C PHE A 39 10.30 5.52 -22.80
N ALA A 40 11.26 4.59 -22.93
CA ALA A 40 12.68 4.82 -22.63
C ALA A 40 13.28 6.07 -23.30
N ARG A 41 12.79 6.44 -24.49
CA ARG A 41 13.28 7.60 -25.28
C ARG A 41 12.55 8.91 -25.02
N LYS A 42 11.52 8.91 -24.17
CA LYS A 42 10.73 10.09 -23.81
C LYS A 42 10.92 10.40 -22.33
N PRO A 43 10.88 11.67 -21.91
CA PRO A 43 10.79 12.01 -20.50
C PRO A 43 9.61 11.27 -19.85
N HIS A 44 9.86 10.52 -18.78
CA HIS A 44 8.82 9.74 -18.13
C HIS A 44 8.97 9.69 -16.61
N LEU A 45 7.82 9.54 -15.95
CA LEU A 45 7.67 9.25 -14.53
C LEU A 45 6.78 8.02 -14.39
N ILE A 46 7.40 6.87 -14.11
CA ILE A 46 6.71 5.58 -14.02
C ILE A 46 6.63 5.16 -12.56
N ARG A 47 5.40 5.03 -12.07
CA ARG A 47 5.10 4.65 -10.69
C ARG A 47 4.75 3.17 -10.60
N ARG A 48 5.50 2.47 -9.77
CA ARG A 48 5.36 1.04 -9.52
C ARG A 48 4.39 0.76 -8.38
N ASN A 49 4.01 -0.51 -8.24
CA ASN A 49 3.17 -0.94 -7.14
C ASN A 49 3.92 -0.83 -5.81
N ARG A 50 3.26 -0.28 -4.80
CA ARG A 50 3.70 -0.17 -3.42
C ARG A 50 2.53 -0.46 -2.49
N THR A 51 2.83 -0.72 -1.22
CA THR A 51 1.82 -0.99 -0.19
C THR A 51 2.18 -0.30 1.12
N ALA A 52 1.23 -0.17 2.04
CA ALA A 52 1.54 0.30 3.39
C ALA A 52 1.97 -0.85 4.30
N ARG A 53 2.72 -0.49 5.33
CA ARG A 53 3.20 -1.42 6.35
C ARG A 53 2.96 -0.84 7.73
N ALA A 54 2.51 -1.67 8.67
CA ALA A 54 2.36 -1.26 10.06
C ALA A 54 3.50 -1.81 10.90
N VAL A 55 4.03 -0.99 11.80
CA VAL A 55 5.01 -1.39 12.82
C VAL A 55 4.31 -1.40 14.17
N LEU A 56 4.27 -2.57 14.80
CA LEU A 56 3.69 -2.78 16.11
C LEU A 56 4.81 -3.06 17.11
N SER A 57 4.65 -2.52 18.30
CA SER A 57 5.57 -2.58 19.45
C SER A 57 5.16 -3.66 20.46
N GLY A 58 3.90 -4.10 20.47
CA GLY A 58 3.38 -4.98 21.51
C GLY A 58 2.68 -4.25 22.67
N TYR A 59 2.75 -2.91 22.70
CA TYR A 59 2.24 -2.08 23.79
C TYR A 59 1.09 -1.16 23.36
N GLU A 60 0.55 -1.37 22.16
CA GLU A 60 -0.58 -0.62 21.62
C GLU A 60 -1.82 -0.71 22.51
N GLN A 61 -2.51 0.41 22.69
CA GLN A 61 -3.82 0.41 23.33
C GLN A 61 -4.90 -0.17 22.40
N PRO A 62 -5.98 -0.74 22.95
CA PRO A 62 -7.08 -1.28 22.13
C PRO A 62 -7.65 -0.27 21.12
N THR A 63 -7.71 1.01 21.48
CA THR A 63 -8.17 2.09 20.59
C THR A 63 -7.21 2.34 19.43
N GLU A 64 -5.91 2.20 19.64
CA GLU A 64 -4.90 2.32 18.58
C GLU A 64 -4.97 1.12 17.63
N LEU A 65 -5.11 -0.10 18.17
CA LEU A 65 -5.32 -1.30 17.37
C LEU A 65 -6.60 -1.24 16.52
N ALA A 66 -7.69 -0.71 17.09
CA ALA A 66 -8.93 -0.51 16.34
C ALA A 66 -8.76 0.49 15.18
N ALA A 67 -7.97 1.55 15.38
CA ALA A 67 -7.67 2.54 14.34
C ALA A 67 -6.87 1.93 13.17
N LEU A 68 -6.01 0.93 13.42
CA LEU A 68 -5.28 0.22 12.36
C LEU A 68 -6.23 -0.49 11.37
N GLY A 69 -7.44 -0.86 11.81
CA GLY A 69 -8.44 -1.45 10.93
C GLY A 69 -8.82 -0.56 9.74
N GLU A 70 -8.83 0.76 9.90
CA GLU A 70 -9.04 1.68 8.78
C GLU A 70 -7.94 1.55 7.72
N ASP A 71 -6.68 1.44 8.15
CA ASP A 71 -5.56 1.31 7.22
C ASP A 71 -5.56 -0.07 6.52
N ILE A 72 -6.03 -1.12 7.18
CA ILE A 72 -6.12 -2.47 6.59
C ILE A 72 -7.30 -2.56 5.62
N PHE A 73 -8.50 -2.16 6.05
CA PHE A 73 -9.75 -2.57 5.40
C PHE A 73 -10.40 -1.50 4.52
N ARG A 74 -10.05 -0.21 4.67
CA ARG A 74 -10.63 0.83 3.81
C ARG A 74 -10.37 0.50 2.34
N TYR A 75 -11.38 0.69 1.48
CA TYR A 75 -11.34 0.23 0.08
C TYR A 75 -11.07 -1.28 -0.08
N TYR A 76 -11.45 -2.09 0.91
CA TYR A 76 -11.28 -3.55 0.91
C TYR A 76 -9.82 -4.02 0.80
N GLY A 77 -8.85 -3.18 1.19
CA GLY A 77 -7.43 -3.50 1.09
C GLY A 77 -6.83 -3.36 -0.32
N LEU A 78 -7.55 -2.74 -1.26
CA LEU A 78 -7.15 -2.65 -2.68
C LEU A 78 -6.21 -1.48 -3.02
N GLY A 79 -5.87 -0.62 -2.06
CA GLY A 79 -5.07 0.58 -2.27
C GLY A 79 -3.58 0.40 -1.95
N CYS A 80 -2.72 1.18 -2.61
CA CYS A 80 -1.29 1.24 -2.30
C CYS A 80 -0.99 1.78 -0.89
N ARG A 81 -1.97 2.43 -0.26
CA ARG A 81 -1.91 2.93 1.12
C ARG A 81 -2.61 2.01 2.12
N ASN A 82 -3.10 0.85 1.69
CA ASN A 82 -3.60 -0.16 2.62
C ASN A 82 -2.46 -0.96 3.24
N VAL A 83 -2.59 -1.27 4.52
CA VAL A 83 -1.61 -2.09 5.25
C VAL A 83 -1.78 -3.54 4.83
N ALA A 84 -0.76 -4.07 4.17
CA ALA A 84 -0.69 -5.46 3.71
C ALA A 84 0.33 -6.30 4.50
N ASN A 85 1.22 -5.65 5.26
CA ASN A 85 2.23 -6.32 6.04
C ASN A 85 2.45 -5.65 7.41
N LEU A 86 2.65 -6.47 8.43
CA LEU A 86 2.97 -6.08 9.80
C LEU A 86 4.43 -6.43 10.14
N LEU A 87 5.12 -5.50 10.78
CA LEU A 87 6.38 -5.77 11.49
C LEU A 87 6.06 -5.82 12.98
N VAL A 88 6.33 -6.95 13.62
CA VAL A 88 5.99 -7.22 15.03
C VAL A 88 7.22 -7.71 15.81
N PRO A 89 7.33 -7.49 17.13
CA PRO A 89 8.42 -8.03 17.94
C PRO A 89 8.31 -9.56 18.09
N PRO A 90 9.40 -10.26 18.45
CA PRO A 90 9.36 -11.71 18.68
C PRO A 90 8.34 -12.06 19.76
N GLY A 91 7.52 -13.08 19.51
CA GLY A 91 6.48 -13.52 20.45
C GLY A 91 5.26 -12.61 20.54
N TYR A 92 5.05 -11.69 19.58
CA TYR A 92 3.86 -10.84 19.53
C TYR A 92 2.56 -11.65 19.59
N ASP A 93 1.66 -11.26 20.49
CA ASP A 93 0.33 -11.84 20.63
C ASP A 93 -0.65 -11.11 19.72
N PHE A 94 -1.17 -11.80 18.71
CA PHE A 94 -2.13 -11.24 17.75
C PHE A 94 -3.56 -11.16 18.28
N ARG A 95 -3.90 -11.80 19.41
CA ARG A 95 -5.28 -11.81 19.92
C ARG A 95 -5.86 -10.40 20.14
N PRO A 96 -5.16 -9.46 20.82
CA PRO A 96 -5.69 -8.11 21.01
C PRO A 96 -5.92 -7.36 19.69
N LEU A 97 -5.05 -7.57 18.69
CA LEU A 97 -5.23 -6.99 17.36
C LEU A 97 -6.49 -7.57 16.70
N LEU A 98 -6.60 -8.90 16.63
CA LEU A 98 -7.75 -9.56 15.97
C LEU A 98 -9.09 -9.22 16.64
N ASP A 99 -9.11 -9.08 17.97
CA ASP A 99 -10.28 -8.64 18.73
C ASP A 99 -10.65 -7.18 18.39
N ALA A 100 -9.67 -6.29 18.32
CA ALA A 100 -9.89 -4.89 17.96
C ALA A 100 -10.39 -4.71 16.51
N LEU A 101 -10.06 -5.67 15.62
CA LEU A 101 -10.48 -5.66 14.22
C LEU A 101 -11.88 -6.25 13.97
N GLN A 102 -12.53 -6.89 14.96
CA GLN A 102 -13.85 -7.51 14.81
C GLN A 102 -14.93 -6.63 14.15
N PRO A 103 -15.03 -5.31 14.41
CA PRO A 103 -16.02 -4.45 13.73
C PRO A 103 -15.92 -4.48 12.20
N TRP A 104 -14.75 -4.82 11.65
CA TRP A 104 -14.50 -4.90 10.22
C TRP A 104 -15.00 -6.18 9.56
N GLN A 105 -15.53 -7.16 10.29
CA GLN A 105 -16.11 -8.37 9.69
C GLN A 105 -17.17 -8.09 8.61
N THR A 106 -17.78 -6.90 8.64
CA THR A 106 -18.75 -6.41 7.65
C THR A 106 -18.20 -6.35 6.22
N VAL A 107 -16.87 -6.33 6.02
CA VAL A 107 -16.24 -6.40 4.69
C VAL A 107 -16.62 -7.67 3.91
N LEU A 108 -16.99 -8.75 4.60
CA LEU A 108 -17.52 -9.98 4.00
C LEU A 108 -18.84 -9.77 3.25
N GLY A 109 -19.58 -8.69 3.53
CA GLY A 109 -20.76 -8.32 2.76
C GLY A 109 -20.45 -7.96 1.30
N HIS A 110 -19.17 -7.73 0.95
CA HIS A 110 -18.74 -7.51 -0.42
C HIS A 110 -18.30 -8.82 -1.08
N ASN A 111 -19.09 -9.31 -2.04
CA ASN A 111 -18.91 -10.62 -2.69
C ASN A 111 -17.48 -10.89 -3.17
N LYS A 112 -16.80 -9.92 -3.79
CA LYS A 112 -15.42 -10.13 -4.28
C LYS A 112 -14.42 -10.31 -3.14
N TYR A 113 -14.61 -9.61 -2.02
CA TYR A 113 -13.74 -9.76 -0.85
C TYR A 113 -13.97 -11.13 -0.21
N HIS A 114 -15.23 -11.50 0.00
CA HIS A 114 -15.61 -12.79 0.58
C HIS A 114 -15.08 -13.96 -0.25
N ASN A 115 -15.27 -13.92 -1.57
CA ASN A 115 -14.72 -14.95 -2.46
C ASN A 115 -13.19 -15.06 -2.37
N ASN A 116 -12.49 -13.94 -2.21
CA ASN A 116 -11.03 -13.96 -2.07
C ASN A 116 -10.61 -14.54 -0.72
N TYR A 117 -11.31 -14.18 0.36
CA TYR A 117 -11.11 -14.77 1.68
C TYR A 117 -11.27 -16.30 1.65
N ASP A 118 -12.38 -16.81 1.10
CA ASP A 118 -12.65 -18.25 1.01
C ASP A 118 -11.59 -18.99 0.17
N TYR A 119 -11.18 -18.39 -0.95
CA TYR A 119 -10.12 -18.93 -1.80
C TYR A 119 -8.78 -19.01 -1.06
N GLN A 120 -8.35 -17.92 -0.42
CA GLN A 120 -7.09 -17.88 0.33
C GLN A 120 -7.13 -18.84 1.51
N ARG A 121 -8.23 -18.88 2.26
CA ARG A 121 -8.42 -19.81 3.37
C ARG A 121 -8.30 -21.26 2.90
N SER A 122 -8.97 -21.62 1.83
CA SER A 122 -8.89 -22.96 1.23
C SER A 122 -7.46 -23.31 0.80
N LEU A 123 -6.76 -22.37 0.16
CA LEU A 123 -5.37 -22.54 -0.27
C LEU A 123 -4.43 -22.79 0.93
N LEU A 124 -4.58 -22.04 2.01
CA LEU A 124 -3.76 -22.21 3.22
C LEU A 124 -4.03 -23.55 3.91
N LEU A 125 -5.31 -23.94 4.01
CA LEU A 125 -5.72 -25.22 4.60
C LEU A 125 -5.20 -26.43 3.81
N VAL A 126 -5.35 -26.42 2.49
CA VAL A 126 -4.86 -27.50 1.60
C VAL A 126 -3.35 -27.66 1.70
N ASN A 127 -2.62 -26.54 1.80
CA ASN A 127 -1.17 -26.56 1.89
C ASN A 127 -0.64 -26.77 3.32
N LEU A 128 -1.52 -26.95 4.32
CA LEU A 128 -1.15 -27.02 5.74
C LEU A 128 -0.27 -25.83 6.18
N ALA A 129 -0.46 -24.67 5.54
CA ALA A 129 0.33 -23.48 5.82
C ALA A 129 -0.15 -22.85 7.14
N PRO A 130 0.73 -22.62 8.13
CA PRO A 130 0.35 -21.98 9.38
C PRO A 130 -0.24 -20.58 9.16
N HIS A 131 -1.39 -20.31 9.77
CA HIS A 131 -2.06 -19.02 9.73
C HIS A 131 -3.03 -18.87 10.91
N LEU A 132 -3.34 -17.62 11.24
CA LEU A 132 -4.45 -17.25 12.10
C LEU A 132 -5.65 -16.93 11.22
N ASP A 133 -6.83 -17.31 11.68
CA ASP A 133 -8.09 -17.09 10.98
C ASP A 133 -9.07 -16.39 11.93
N ALA A 134 -9.44 -15.15 11.60
CA ALA A 134 -10.39 -14.33 12.34
C ALA A 134 -11.82 -14.41 11.76
N GLY A 135 -12.07 -15.24 10.76
CA GLY A 135 -13.37 -15.38 10.09
C GLY A 135 -13.60 -14.40 8.93
N PHE A 136 -12.81 -13.32 8.84
CA PHE A 136 -12.86 -12.30 7.78
C PHE A 136 -11.49 -11.77 7.35
N LEU A 137 -10.43 -12.20 8.06
CA LEU A 137 -9.04 -11.84 7.83
C LEU A 137 -8.17 -13.06 8.18
N LEU A 138 -7.22 -13.36 7.31
CA LEU A 138 -6.20 -14.38 7.51
C LEU A 138 -4.88 -13.68 7.83
N VAL A 139 -4.17 -14.13 8.87
CA VAL A 139 -2.87 -13.54 9.24
C VAL A 139 -1.81 -14.64 9.18
N ARG A 140 -0.72 -14.41 8.44
CA ARG A 140 0.33 -15.42 8.27
C ARG A 140 1.71 -14.81 8.19
N GLU A 141 2.71 -15.58 8.60
CA GLU A 141 4.10 -15.18 8.43
C GLU A 141 4.46 -15.30 6.94
N ASP A 142 4.92 -14.19 6.35
CA ASP A 142 5.38 -14.16 4.96
C ASP A 142 6.29 -12.94 4.72
N PRO A 143 7.47 -13.15 4.09
CA PRO A 143 8.40 -12.05 3.81
C PRO A 143 7.91 -11.09 2.71
N GLN A 144 6.91 -11.48 1.90
CA GLN A 144 6.43 -10.66 0.81
C GLN A 144 5.77 -9.37 1.32
N PRO A 145 6.09 -8.21 0.73
CA PRO A 145 5.55 -6.93 1.18
C PRO A 145 4.07 -6.76 0.90
N VAL A 146 3.59 -7.31 -0.21
CA VAL A 146 2.19 -7.24 -0.62
C VAL A 146 1.52 -8.55 -0.25
N SER A 147 0.32 -8.47 0.33
CA SER A 147 -0.52 -9.61 0.62
C SER A 147 -1.72 -9.66 -0.33
N PRO A 148 -2.29 -10.84 -0.57
CA PRO A 148 -3.61 -10.95 -1.18
C PRO A 148 -4.69 -10.25 -0.34
N ILE A 149 -5.80 -9.88 -0.97
CA ILE A 149 -6.99 -9.36 -0.27
C ILE A 149 -7.41 -10.36 0.83
N ALA A 150 -7.86 -9.85 1.98
CA ALA A 150 -8.23 -10.67 3.14
C ALA A 150 -7.09 -11.47 3.79
N VAL A 151 -5.84 -11.26 3.35
CA VAL A 151 -4.64 -11.81 3.99
C VAL A 151 -3.80 -10.65 4.49
N LEU A 152 -3.24 -10.77 5.67
CA LEU A 152 -2.27 -9.85 6.24
C LEU A 152 -0.98 -10.63 6.53
N HIS A 153 0.11 -10.19 5.90
CA HIS A 153 1.41 -10.79 6.17
C HIS A 153 1.98 -10.21 7.46
N TYR A 154 2.79 -10.98 8.18
CA TYR A 154 3.63 -10.44 9.24
C TYR A 154 5.05 -10.97 9.14
N GLN A 155 5.97 -10.20 9.73
CA GLN A 155 7.37 -10.57 9.92
C GLN A 155 7.83 -10.09 11.29
N PHE A 156 8.75 -10.83 11.89
CA PHE A 156 9.39 -10.42 13.13
C PHE A 156 10.51 -9.40 12.87
N TYR A 157 10.73 -8.50 13.83
CA TYR A 157 11.94 -7.66 13.92
C TYR A 157 12.51 -7.72 15.34
N ASP A 158 13.83 -7.82 15.48
CA ASP A 158 14.52 -7.79 16.76
C ASP A 158 15.24 -6.45 16.96
N GLY A 159 14.58 -5.57 17.72
CA GLY A 159 15.11 -4.28 18.08
C GLY A 159 15.13 -3.26 16.93
N LYS A 160 15.55 -2.04 17.28
CA LYS A 160 15.43 -0.88 16.40
C LYS A 160 16.34 -0.97 15.15
N THR A 161 17.56 -1.48 15.31
CA THR A 161 18.53 -1.55 14.21
C THR A 161 18.06 -2.46 13.08
N GLU A 162 17.50 -3.63 13.42
CA GLU A 162 16.94 -4.55 12.42
C GLU A 162 15.70 -3.95 11.76
N LEU A 163 14.82 -3.34 12.55
CA LEU A 163 13.63 -2.65 12.04
C LEU A 163 14.00 -1.56 11.00
N ASP A 164 14.94 -0.68 11.34
CA ASP A 164 15.39 0.39 10.43
C ASP A 164 15.99 -0.21 9.14
N THR A 165 16.77 -1.29 9.27
CA THR A 165 17.38 -2.00 8.13
C THR A 165 16.31 -2.60 7.22
N ARG A 166 15.34 -3.32 7.77
CA ARG A 166 14.23 -3.91 7.01
C ARG A 166 13.40 -2.86 6.28
N LEU A 167 13.09 -1.75 6.96
CA LEU A 167 12.36 -0.65 6.36
C LEU A 167 13.13 0.00 5.21
N ALA A 168 14.45 0.13 5.33
CA ALA A 168 15.31 0.63 4.26
C ALA A 168 15.34 -0.33 3.05
N GLU A 169 15.52 -1.63 3.28
CA GLU A 169 15.53 -2.66 2.23
C GLU A 169 14.20 -2.73 1.46
N GLN A 170 13.10 -2.42 2.12
CA GLN A 170 11.75 -2.49 1.55
C GLN A 170 11.19 -1.13 1.15
N ALA A 171 11.99 -0.06 1.20
CA ALA A 171 11.55 1.30 0.93
C ALA A 171 10.89 1.45 -0.46
N ASP A 172 11.46 0.80 -1.48
CA ASP A 172 10.95 0.85 -2.87
C ASP A 172 9.56 0.22 -3.04
N LYS A 173 9.16 -0.66 -2.11
CA LYS A 173 7.85 -1.33 -2.07
C LYS A 173 6.90 -0.71 -1.04
N THR A 174 7.38 0.27 -0.27
CA THR A 174 6.63 0.88 0.81
C THR A 174 6.11 2.25 0.39
N GLN A 175 4.79 2.40 0.44
CA GLN A 175 4.12 3.67 0.15
C GLN A 175 4.05 4.56 1.38
N VAL A 176 3.79 3.95 2.53
CA VAL A 176 3.70 4.63 3.82
C VAL A 176 3.92 3.60 4.93
N VAL A 177 4.60 4.02 5.98
CA VAL A 177 4.73 3.25 7.21
C VAL A 177 3.75 3.84 8.23
N VAL A 178 3.03 2.99 8.94
CA VAL A 178 2.16 3.41 10.04
C VAL A 178 2.63 2.84 11.37
N SER A 179 2.49 3.61 12.45
CA SER A 179 2.77 3.15 13.81
C SER A 179 1.83 3.82 14.81
N ALA A 180 1.63 3.20 15.98
CA ALA A 180 0.77 3.76 17.01
C ALA A 180 1.21 5.18 17.42
N GLY A 181 0.29 6.14 17.37
CA GLY A 181 0.61 7.56 17.61
C GLY A 181 1.70 8.17 16.71
N GLY A 182 2.14 7.47 15.64
CA GLY A 182 3.28 7.89 14.82
C GLY A 182 4.62 7.86 15.56
N TRP A 183 4.80 6.96 16.55
CA TRP A 183 6.02 6.91 17.37
C TRP A 183 7.30 6.67 16.56
N LEU A 184 7.20 5.96 15.44
CA LEU A 184 8.33 5.68 14.56
C LEU A 184 8.59 6.86 13.61
N ARG A 185 9.86 7.28 13.52
CA ARG A 185 10.26 8.37 12.62
C ARG A 185 9.86 8.08 11.17
N GLY A 186 9.17 9.05 10.55
CA GLY A 186 8.71 8.94 9.15
C GLY A 186 7.46 8.08 8.96
N SER A 187 6.87 7.59 10.05
CA SER A 187 5.56 6.93 10.02
C SER A 187 4.42 7.93 10.28
N VAL A 188 3.20 7.55 9.91
CA VAL A 188 1.98 8.26 10.31
C VAL A 188 1.21 7.44 11.37
N PRO A 189 0.33 8.07 12.17
CA PRO A 189 -0.50 7.34 13.12
C PRO A 189 -1.41 6.31 12.44
N PHE A 190 -1.76 5.25 13.16
CA PHE A 190 -2.80 4.32 12.70
C PHE A 190 -4.10 5.05 12.36
N GLY A 191 -4.79 4.57 11.32
CA GLY A 191 -6.01 5.14 10.74
C GLY A 191 -5.79 6.31 9.79
N HIS A 192 -4.53 6.71 9.54
CA HIS A 192 -4.19 7.89 8.73
C HIS A 192 -3.45 7.55 7.43
N ALA A 193 -3.24 6.27 7.09
CA ALA A 193 -2.51 5.90 5.88
C ALA A 193 -3.13 6.50 4.60
N GLN A 194 -4.45 6.63 4.60
CA GLN A 194 -5.28 7.13 3.49
C GLN A 194 -5.47 8.66 3.51
N GLN A 195 -4.69 9.39 4.33
CA GLN A 195 -4.78 10.85 4.47
C GLN A 195 -3.46 11.52 4.07
N PRO A 196 -3.00 11.38 2.80
CA PRO A 196 -1.76 12.00 2.37
C PRO A 196 -1.85 13.53 2.41
N HIS A 197 -0.75 14.18 2.78
CA HIS A 197 -0.59 15.60 2.55
C HIS A 197 -0.38 15.89 1.05
N VAL A 198 -0.58 17.16 0.66
CA VAL A 198 -0.41 17.59 -0.75
C VAL A 198 1.03 17.44 -1.27
N TRP A 199 2.01 17.35 -0.38
CA TRP A 199 3.43 17.11 -0.69
C TRP A 199 3.84 15.64 -0.50
N ASP A 200 2.94 14.75 -0.08
CA ASP A 200 3.20 13.30 0.05
C ASP A 200 3.04 12.60 -1.30
N TYR A 201 3.93 12.92 -2.23
CA TYR A 201 3.95 12.33 -3.56
C TYR A 201 4.11 10.82 -3.50
N ALA A 202 3.43 10.13 -4.42
CA ALA A 202 3.30 8.67 -4.42
C ALA A 202 4.62 7.96 -4.14
N ASP A 203 5.62 7.93 -4.98
CA ASP A 203 6.85 7.18 -4.74
C ASP A 203 7.94 7.97 -3.98
N GLY A 204 7.57 9.11 -3.38
CA GLY A 204 8.50 10.14 -2.91
C GLY A 204 9.06 11.02 -4.04
N VAL A 205 8.62 10.81 -5.28
CA VAL A 205 9.06 11.59 -6.45
C VAL A 205 8.11 12.77 -6.71
N ASP A 206 8.66 13.98 -6.63
CA ASP A 206 7.93 15.22 -6.86
C ASP A 206 7.45 15.35 -8.31
N THR A 207 6.14 15.27 -8.48
CA THR A 207 5.48 15.36 -9.79
C THR A 207 5.59 16.75 -10.39
N LEU A 208 5.46 17.78 -9.56
CA LEU A 208 5.50 19.17 -10.04
C LEU A 208 6.92 19.51 -10.48
N ARG A 209 7.92 19.07 -9.72
CA ARG A 209 9.32 19.17 -10.14
C ARG A 209 9.54 18.48 -11.49
N PHE A 210 9.08 17.24 -11.67
CA PHE A 210 9.16 16.56 -12.97
C PHE A 210 8.55 17.42 -14.09
N LEU A 211 7.32 17.91 -13.90
CA LEU A 211 6.64 18.75 -14.91
C LEU A 211 7.40 20.04 -15.22
N THR A 212 8.03 20.69 -14.23
CA THR A 212 8.82 21.90 -14.48
C THR A 212 10.07 21.64 -15.32
N THR A 213 10.64 20.43 -15.28
CA THR A 213 11.79 20.08 -16.12
C THR A 213 11.42 19.92 -17.60
N LEU A 214 10.13 19.66 -17.90
CA LEU A 214 9.63 19.56 -19.27
C LEU A 214 9.47 20.92 -19.95
N ALA A 215 9.43 22.01 -19.17
CA ALA A 215 9.17 23.36 -19.65
C ALA A 215 10.42 24.11 -20.14
N ALA A 216 11.60 23.46 -20.16
CA ALA A 216 12.79 24.08 -20.73
C ALA A 216 12.66 24.15 -22.26
N PRO A 217 12.71 25.35 -22.88
CA PRO A 217 12.79 25.43 -24.33
C PRO A 217 14.13 24.82 -24.78
N ALA A 218 14.10 24.13 -25.93
CA ALA A 218 15.33 23.86 -26.66
C ALA A 218 16.08 25.19 -26.82
N ALA A 219 17.31 25.28 -26.30
CA ALA A 219 18.20 26.35 -26.67
C ALA A 219 18.41 26.25 -28.20
N GLU A 220 18.05 27.33 -28.90
CA GLU A 220 18.34 27.51 -30.33
C GLU A 220 19.85 27.39 -30.64
#